data_AF-A0A7C1AHI4-F1
#
_entry.id   AF-A0A7C1AHI4-F1
#
_cell.length_a   1.000
_cell.length_b   1.000
_cell.length_c   1.000
_cell.angle_alpha   90.00
_cell.angle_beta   90.00
_cell.angle_gamma   90.00
#
_symmetry.space_group_name_H-M   'P 1'
#
loop_
_entity.id
_entity.type
_entity.pdbx_description
1 polymer ?
#
loop_
_entity_poly.entity_id
_entity_poly.type
_entity_poly.pdbx_seq_one_letter_code
_entity_poly.pdbx_strand_id
1 'polypeptide(L)'
;MSSAAEARAAPERLIPGDLDTALDLPDWRQRVSWPVSLDAANATSIAQMRRALAWAGALDDRLLRDAALLALPNILGYGRAIVLAAMALRSMKASGARLASRAPEIAYLQTGAGEPPARREPILPSPPIRFEFARRMMRCHSWTGTARLLPAMLAPQAVAVSHNSLLRSEAARARRRVSFRHAESFLNTARRRSAGVSAGPSATDMARSLARAISEGAAPDSVFSRRACILLEAMALPHLEKAVRDLSALRSVALPEEIWSGSGGLYAPRAVGLEVLRRGGRVVRFDHGTPRGFVETAEVNALLEFCVSTDFFLATGGAAEICRANSDDTLQLGDREIAIHGARGDSAFAQVPARRSGRPARSPKRVVYAPTMLMGFRRGLPVQPPDAVYLDWQMRVAEMLGDLPVELVCQPHPEGLLRGRPHPLEKLATTVRGNFERQVEQADIFI
;
A
#
# COMPACT_ATOMS: atom_id res chain seq x y z
N MET A 1 47.07 -9.69 47.29
CA MET A 1 46.91 -8.69 46.22
C MET A 1 46.62 -9.41 44.90
N SER A 2 45.35 -9.45 44.47
CA SER A 2 44.96 -9.60 43.06
C SER A 2 43.48 -9.24 42.97
N SER A 3 43.20 -7.96 42.73
CA SER A 3 41.86 -7.44 42.46
C SER A 3 41.68 -7.49 40.94
N ALA A 4 41.21 -8.64 40.45
CA ALA A 4 40.74 -8.74 39.07
C ALA A 4 39.40 -8.00 38.98
N ALA A 5 39.44 -6.77 38.46
CA ALA A 5 38.25 -6.01 38.17
C ALA A 5 37.42 -6.77 37.12
N GLU A 6 36.31 -7.37 37.55
CA GLU A 6 35.26 -7.85 36.66
C GLU A 6 34.79 -6.67 35.82
N ALA A 7 35.23 -6.61 34.56
CA ALA A 7 34.67 -5.71 33.58
C ALA A 7 33.19 -6.08 33.40
N ARG A 8 32.31 -5.39 34.12
CA ARG A 8 30.85 -5.49 33.93
C ARG A 8 30.58 -5.21 32.45
N ALA A 9 30.20 -6.26 31.71
CA ALA A 9 29.79 -6.13 30.33
C ALA A 9 28.73 -5.03 30.25
N ALA A 10 28.95 -4.05 29.37
CA ALA A 10 27.98 -3.00 29.14
C ALA A 10 26.62 -3.66 28.83
N PRO A 11 25.52 -3.19 29.44
CA PRO A 11 24.21 -3.81 29.26
C PRO A 11 23.87 -3.88 27.77
N GLU A 12 23.46 -5.06 27.30
CA GLU A 12 23.10 -5.31 25.90
C GLU A 12 22.05 -4.27 25.46
N ARG A 13 22.39 -3.46 24.44
CA ARG A 13 21.50 -2.41 23.95
C ARG A 13 20.33 -3.05 23.22
N LEU A 14 19.18 -3.07 23.88
CA LEU A 14 17.92 -3.60 23.34
C LEU A 14 17.16 -2.53 22.55
N ILE A 15 16.87 -2.79 21.28
CA ILE A 15 16.14 -1.90 20.38
C ILE A 15 14.80 -2.56 20.00
N PRO A 16 13.65 -1.91 20.18
CA PRO A 16 12.36 -2.49 19.78
C PRO A 16 12.22 -2.51 18.25
N GLY A 17 11.96 -3.69 17.69
CA GLY A 17 11.79 -3.95 16.26
C GLY A 17 10.35 -3.90 15.77
N ASP A 18 9.38 -3.86 16.69
CA ASP A 18 7.97 -3.64 16.40
C ASP A 18 7.30 -2.81 17.50
N LEU A 19 6.08 -2.39 17.21
CA LEU A 19 5.32 -1.49 18.06
C LEU A 19 4.88 -2.14 19.37
N ASP A 20 4.44 -3.41 19.36
CA ASP A 20 3.99 -4.07 20.59
C ASP A 20 5.16 -4.25 21.57
N THR A 21 6.35 -4.59 21.06
CA THR A 21 7.58 -4.67 21.87
C THR A 21 7.99 -3.30 22.41
N ALA A 22 7.84 -2.23 21.62
CA ALA A 22 8.08 -0.87 22.10
C ALA A 22 7.12 -0.51 23.24
N LEU A 23 5.83 -0.70 23.06
CA LEU A 23 4.82 -0.28 24.03
C LEU A 23 4.89 -1.03 25.37
N ASP A 24 5.50 -2.21 25.40
CA ASP A 24 5.71 -3.00 26.63
C ASP A 24 6.96 -2.58 27.41
N LEU A 25 7.83 -1.75 26.85
CA LEU A 25 9.01 -1.21 27.51
C LEU A 25 8.68 0.17 28.13
N PRO A 26 8.83 0.38 29.46
CA PRO A 26 8.47 1.65 30.10
C PRO A 26 9.19 2.90 29.53
N ASP A 27 10.42 2.72 29.04
CA ASP A 27 11.33 3.76 28.56
C ASP A 27 11.61 3.64 27.05
N TRP A 28 10.72 3.02 26.29
CA TRP A 28 10.93 2.69 24.88
C TRP A 28 11.35 3.87 24.00
N ARG A 29 10.86 5.08 24.28
CA ARG A 29 11.22 6.31 23.56
C ARG A 29 12.70 6.69 23.69
N GLN A 30 13.38 6.24 24.74
CA GLN A 30 14.83 6.43 24.94
C GLN A 30 15.64 5.33 24.24
N ARG A 31 15.00 4.22 23.86
CA ARG A 31 15.61 3.04 23.25
C ARG A 31 15.42 2.98 21.73
N VAL A 32 14.45 3.70 21.18
CA VAL A 32 14.19 3.73 19.74
C VAL A 32 15.38 4.29 18.98
N SER A 33 15.93 3.45 18.14
CA SER A 33 16.98 3.80 17.18
C SER A 33 16.89 2.80 16.04
N TRP A 34 17.25 3.20 14.83
CA TRP A 34 17.31 2.27 13.71
C TRP A 34 18.66 2.35 13.03
N PRO A 35 19.35 1.21 12.83
CA PRO A 35 20.72 1.21 12.32
C PRO A 35 20.79 1.34 10.79
N VAL A 36 19.64 1.49 10.12
CA VAL A 36 19.54 1.72 8.67
C VAL A 36 18.98 3.12 8.46
N SER A 37 19.70 3.99 7.77
CA SER A 37 19.20 5.33 7.44
C SER A 37 18.01 5.27 6.47
N LEU A 38 17.17 6.31 6.47
CA LEU A 38 16.06 6.41 5.52
C LEU A 38 16.54 6.45 4.08
N ASP A 39 17.66 7.12 3.79
CA ASP A 39 18.24 7.19 2.45
C ASP A 39 18.67 5.81 1.96
N ALA A 40 19.39 5.04 2.79
CA ALA A 40 19.78 3.68 2.46
C ALA A 40 18.55 2.77 2.28
N ALA A 41 17.52 2.96 3.11
CA ALA A 41 16.28 2.20 3.01
C ALA A 41 15.49 2.50 1.72
N ASN A 42 15.42 3.78 1.33
CA ASN A 42 14.80 4.21 0.08
C ASN A 42 15.57 3.71 -1.13
N ALA A 43 16.89 3.91 -1.18
CA ALA A 43 17.74 3.44 -2.27
C ALA A 43 17.63 1.92 -2.47
N THR A 44 17.66 1.16 -1.37
CA THR A 44 17.45 -0.29 -1.40
C THR A 44 16.06 -0.63 -1.94
N SER A 45 15.02 0.01 -1.43
CA SER A 45 13.62 -0.30 -1.80
C SER A 45 13.28 0.07 -3.24
N ILE A 46 13.89 1.13 -3.78
CA ILE A 46 13.82 1.49 -5.21
C ILE A 46 14.51 0.41 -6.05
N ALA A 47 15.73 0.02 -5.70
CA ALA A 47 16.46 -1.02 -6.42
C ALA A 47 15.71 -2.37 -6.43
N GLN A 48 15.08 -2.73 -5.32
CA GLN A 48 14.21 -3.92 -5.23
C GLN A 48 13.02 -3.85 -6.17
N MET A 49 12.37 -2.68 -6.25
CA MET A 49 11.23 -2.48 -7.13
C MET A 49 11.63 -2.60 -8.60
N ARG A 50 12.73 -1.95 -9.01
CA ARG A 50 13.27 -2.04 -10.38
C ARG A 50 13.60 -3.48 -10.77
N ARG A 51 14.31 -4.21 -9.91
CA ARG A 51 14.64 -5.63 -10.15
C ARG A 51 13.40 -6.52 -10.24
N ALA A 52 12.40 -6.28 -9.39
CA ALA A 52 11.15 -7.03 -9.45
C ALA A 52 10.34 -6.73 -10.72
N LEU A 53 10.31 -5.47 -11.18
CA LEU A 53 9.67 -5.08 -12.45
C LEU A 53 10.41 -5.69 -13.65
N ALA A 54 11.74 -5.58 -13.69
CA ALA A 54 12.56 -6.17 -14.74
C ALA A 54 12.38 -7.70 -14.80
N TRP A 55 12.39 -8.37 -13.64
CA TRP A 55 12.10 -9.81 -13.54
C TRP A 55 10.72 -10.15 -14.10
N ALA A 56 9.67 -9.40 -13.76
CA ALA A 56 8.33 -9.65 -14.29
C ALA A 56 8.26 -9.41 -15.81
N GLY A 57 8.97 -8.39 -16.31
CA GLY A 57 9.07 -8.09 -17.75
C GLY A 57 9.75 -9.19 -18.55
N ALA A 58 10.74 -9.87 -17.96
CA ALA A 58 11.48 -10.97 -18.58
C ALA A 58 10.72 -12.32 -18.61
N LEU A 59 9.50 -12.40 -18.09
CA LEU A 59 8.67 -13.60 -18.18
C LEU A 59 8.02 -13.69 -19.57
N ASP A 60 8.38 -14.73 -20.33
CA ASP A 60 7.85 -14.98 -21.68
C ASP A 60 6.35 -15.33 -21.67
N ASP A 61 5.91 -16.14 -20.71
CA ASP A 61 4.51 -16.51 -20.57
C ASP A 61 3.70 -15.31 -20.05
N ARG A 62 2.77 -14.83 -20.88
CA ARG A 62 1.91 -13.68 -20.57
C ARG A 62 1.06 -13.88 -19.31
N LEU A 63 0.55 -15.09 -19.05
CA LEU A 63 -0.22 -15.37 -17.84
C LEU A 63 0.66 -15.28 -16.60
N LEU A 64 1.87 -15.83 -16.66
CA LEU A 64 2.81 -15.78 -15.53
C LEU A 64 3.27 -14.35 -15.26
N ARG A 65 3.53 -13.56 -16.30
CA ARG A 65 3.80 -12.12 -16.19
C ARG A 65 2.64 -11.36 -15.54
N ASP A 66 1.41 -11.55 -16.01
CA ASP A 66 0.23 -10.91 -15.40
C ASP A 66 0.04 -11.36 -13.94
N ALA A 67 0.31 -12.64 -13.62
CA ALA A 67 0.25 -13.16 -12.26
C ALA A 67 1.31 -12.54 -11.35
N ALA A 68 2.54 -12.39 -11.84
CA ALA A 68 3.60 -11.66 -11.16
C ALA A 68 3.16 -10.21 -10.87
N LEU A 69 2.67 -9.48 -11.88
CA LEU A 69 2.17 -8.12 -11.73
C LEU A 69 1.03 -7.99 -10.72
N LEU A 70 0.15 -9.00 -10.65
CA LEU A 70 -0.94 -9.04 -9.67
C LEU A 70 -0.43 -9.27 -8.23
N ALA A 71 0.59 -10.11 -8.05
CA ALA A 71 1.10 -10.50 -6.74
C ALA A 71 2.11 -9.50 -6.15
N LEU A 72 2.91 -8.86 -7.01
CA LEU A 72 4.04 -7.99 -6.63
C LEU A 72 3.71 -6.89 -5.59
N PRO A 73 2.56 -6.18 -5.64
CA PRO A 73 2.26 -5.16 -4.64
C PRO A 73 2.26 -5.71 -3.20
N ASN A 74 1.71 -6.91 -2.98
CA ASN A 74 1.72 -7.55 -1.66
C ASN A 74 3.11 -8.09 -1.31
N ILE A 75 3.75 -8.78 -2.26
CA ILE A 75 5.07 -9.39 -2.05
C ILE A 75 6.10 -8.32 -1.68
N LEU A 76 6.13 -7.19 -2.38
CA LEU A 76 7.10 -6.13 -2.13
C LEU A 76 6.81 -5.35 -0.84
N GLY A 77 5.55 -5.27 -0.40
CA GLY A 77 5.21 -4.69 0.89
C GLY A 77 5.88 -5.43 2.06
N TYR A 78 5.90 -6.75 2.01
CA TYR A 78 6.62 -7.60 2.99
C TYR A 78 8.10 -7.72 2.66
N GLY A 79 8.45 -7.84 1.38
CA GLY A 79 9.82 -8.07 0.95
C GLY A 79 10.78 -6.93 1.28
N ARG A 80 10.31 -5.68 1.19
CA ARG A 80 11.03 -4.52 1.71
C ARG A 80 11.26 -4.64 3.21
N ALA A 81 10.23 -4.98 3.98
CA ALA A 81 10.36 -5.14 5.44
C ALA A 81 11.37 -6.23 5.81
N ILE A 82 11.34 -7.39 5.12
CA ILE A 82 12.28 -8.50 5.31
C ILE A 82 13.71 -8.06 5.05
N VAL A 83 13.97 -7.42 3.91
CA VAL A 83 15.33 -6.98 3.53
C VAL A 83 15.85 -5.90 4.46
N LEU A 84 15.04 -4.90 4.81
CA LEU A 84 15.43 -3.85 5.75
C LEU A 84 15.67 -4.40 7.16
N ALA A 85 14.90 -5.39 7.61
CA ALA A 85 15.14 -6.09 8.87
C ALA A 85 16.45 -6.89 8.84
N ALA A 86 16.76 -7.57 7.74
CA ALA A 86 18.04 -8.28 7.57
C ALA A 86 19.24 -7.33 7.59
N MET A 87 19.13 -6.17 6.91
CA MET A 87 20.15 -5.11 6.97
C MET A 87 20.32 -4.58 8.40
N ALA A 88 19.22 -4.36 9.13
CA ALA A 88 19.26 -3.89 10.50
C ALA A 88 19.93 -4.91 11.44
N LEU A 89 19.55 -6.18 11.36
CA LEU A 89 20.13 -7.26 12.17
C LEU A 89 21.64 -7.42 11.91
N ARG A 90 22.08 -7.30 10.65
CA ARG A 90 23.51 -7.28 10.32
C ARG A 90 24.23 -6.14 11.01
N SER A 91 23.68 -4.92 10.93
CA SER A 91 24.30 -3.75 11.55
C SER A 91 24.32 -3.85 13.07
N MET A 92 23.26 -4.38 13.69
CA MET A 92 23.19 -4.56 15.14
C MET A 92 24.18 -5.63 15.63
N LYS A 93 24.35 -6.72 14.89
CA LYS A 93 25.36 -7.73 15.20
C LYS A 93 26.77 -7.14 15.24
N ALA A 94 27.09 -6.20 14.33
CA ALA A 94 28.37 -5.51 14.32
C ALA A 94 28.56 -4.54 15.50
N SER A 95 27.48 -3.96 16.02
CA SER A 95 27.51 -2.98 17.12
C SER A 95 27.24 -3.58 18.51
N GLY A 96 27.07 -4.89 18.63
CA GLY A 96 26.67 -5.55 19.90
C GLY A 96 25.27 -5.18 20.40
N ALA A 97 24.40 -4.68 19.51
CA ALA A 97 23.00 -4.37 19.84
C ALA A 97 22.10 -5.56 19.49
N ARG A 98 20.89 -5.59 20.08
CA ARG A 98 19.89 -6.62 19.80
C ARG A 98 18.54 -6.02 19.43
N LEU A 99 17.96 -6.56 18.37
CA LEU A 99 16.58 -6.26 17.98
C LEU A 99 15.61 -7.13 18.80
N ALA A 100 14.78 -6.52 19.63
CA ALA A 100 13.69 -7.21 20.31
C ALA A 100 12.42 -7.11 19.47
N SER A 101 11.80 -8.24 19.13
CA SER A 101 10.58 -8.23 18.33
C SER A 101 9.72 -9.46 18.61
N ARG A 102 8.40 -9.26 18.55
CA ARG A 102 7.37 -10.29 18.50
C ARG A 102 7.02 -10.73 17.07
N ALA A 103 7.55 -10.05 16.06
CA ALA A 103 7.32 -10.42 14.67
C ALA A 103 8.05 -11.75 14.37
N PRO A 104 7.33 -12.82 13.95
CA PRO A 104 7.95 -14.11 13.67
C PRO A 104 9.00 -14.02 12.55
N GLU A 105 8.84 -13.07 11.63
CA GLU A 105 9.81 -12.80 10.57
C GLU A 105 11.17 -12.36 11.12
N ILE A 106 11.18 -11.49 12.14
CA ILE A 106 12.42 -11.05 12.78
C ILE A 106 13.05 -12.20 13.56
N ALA A 107 12.25 -13.00 14.27
CA ALA A 107 12.74 -14.18 14.99
C ALA A 107 13.40 -15.19 14.04
N TYR A 108 12.78 -15.46 12.88
CA TYR A 108 13.35 -16.32 11.84
C TYR A 108 14.66 -15.75 11.28
N LEU A 109 14.72 -14.44 10.98
CA LEU A 109 15.94 -13.81 10.50
C LEU A 109 17.08 -13.92 11.54
N GLN A 110 16.77 -13.81 12.83
CA GLN A 110 17.74 -13.91 13.93
C GLN A 110 18.28 -15.33 14.14
N THR A 111 17.41 -16.34 14.17
CA THR A 111 17.79 -17.71 14.57
C THR A 111 17.93 -18.66 13.39
N GLY A 112 17.16 -18.47 12.32
CA GLY A 112 16.99 -19.43 11.24
C GLY A 112 16.26 -20.71 11.65
N ALA A 113 15.68 -20.76 12.85
CA ALA A 113 15.00 -21.92 13.38
C ALA A 113 13.51 -21.92 13.00
N GLY A 114 12.96 -23.11 12.77
CA GLY A 114 11.55 -23.32 12.40
C GLY A 114 11.27 -23.06 10.92
N GLU A 115 9.99 -23.21 10.55
CA GLU A 115 9.52 -22.90 9.20
C GLU A 115 9.50 -21.38 8.97
N PRO A 116 9.91 -20.89 7.78
CA PRO A 116 9.84 -19.47 7.47
C PRO A 116 8.38 -19.00 7.48
N PRO A 117 8.02 -18.00 8.31
CA PRO A 117 6.64 -17.54 8.40
C PRO A 117 6.17 -16.95 7.08
N ALA A 118 5.12 -17.54 6.51
CA ALA A 118 4.44 -17.03 5.32
C ALA A 118 3.15 -16.29 5.71
N ARG A 119 2.96 -15.07 5.21
CA ARG A 119 1.66 -14.37 5.31
C ARG A 119 0.85 -14.59 4.04
N ARG A 120 -0.37 -15.07 4.21
CA ARG A 120 -1.31 -15.30 3.09
C ARG A 120 -2.38 -14.22 2.99
N GLU A 121 -2.54 -13.46 4.05
CA GLU A 121 -3.59 -12.46 4.17
C GLU A 121 -3.30 -11.24 3.29
N PRO A 122 -4.31 -10.69 2.60
CA PRO A 122 -4.16 -9.43 1.89
C PRO A 122 -3.86 -8.30 2.89
N ILE A 123 -3.08 -7.31 2.44
CA ILE A 123 -2.71 -6.13 3.27
C ILE A 123 -3.97 -5.42 3.81
N LEU A 124 -4.99 -5.30 2.97
CA LEU A 124 -6.32 -4.80 3.31
C LEU A 124 -7.35 -5.83 2.85
N PRO A 125 -8.01 -6.56 3.77
CA PRO A 125 -9.06 -7.50 3.37
C PRO A 125 -10.25 -6.73 2.80
N SER A 126 -10.79 -7.19 1.67
CA SER A 126 -12.02 -6.64 1.12
C SER A 126 -13.16 -6.88 2.12
N PRO A 127 -13.96 -5.86 2.47
CA PRO A 127 -15.13 -6.06 3.31
C PRO A 127 -16.13 -6.98 2.60
N PRO A 128 -16.87 -7.83 3.34
CA PRO A 128 -17.88 -8.69 2.74
C PRO A 128 -18.94 -7.85 2.00
N ILE A 129 -19.33 -8.32 0.82
CA ILE A 129 -20.37 -7.69 0.01
C ILE A 129 -21.72 -8.19 0.50
N ARG A 130 -22.40 -7.34 1.29
CA ARG A 130 -23.81 -7.52 1.66
C ARG A 130 -24.69 -6.68 0.74
N PHE A 131 -25.83 -7.21 0.32
CA PHE A 131 -26.80 -6.55 -0.56
C PHE A 131 -26.18 -6.07 -1.89
N GLU A 132 -25.53 -6.98 -2.62
CA GLU A 132 -24.79 -6.66 -3.85
C GLU A 132 -25.64 -5.85 -4.85
N PHE A 133 -26.88 -6.26 -5.09
CA PHE A 133 -27.77 -5.57 -6.02
C PHE A 133 -28.12 -4.15 -5.55
N ALA A 134 -28.45 -3.97 -4.26
CA ALA A 134 -28.74 -2.65 -3.69
C ALA A 134 -27.50 -1.73 -3.75
N ARG A 135 -26.31 -2.26 -3.41
CA ARG A 135 -25.05 -1.52 -3.56
C ARG A 135 -24.80 -1.12 -5.01
N ARG A 136 -25.07 -2.02 -5.96
CA ARG A 136 -24.98 -1.73 -7.39
C ARG A 136 -25.89 -0.58 -7.82
N MET A 137 -27.15 -0.61 -7.40
CA MET A 137 -28.10 0.49 -7.68
C MET A 137 -27.63 1.81 -7.06
N MET A 138 -27.30 1.82 -5.77
CA MET A 138 -26.86 3.02 -5.05
C MET A 138 -25.60 3.63 -5.66
N ARG A 139 -24.60 2.79 -5.99
CA ARG A 139 -23.37 3.25 -6.61
C ARG A 139 -23.64 3.80 -8.01
N CYS A 140 -24.32 3.06 -8.88
CA CYS A 140 -24.67 3.56 -10.21
C CYS A 140 -25.44 4.89 -10.12
N HIS A 141 -26.44 4.97 -9.25
CA HIS A 141 -27.24 6.19 -9.03
C HIS A 141 -26.39 7.39 -8.62
N SER A 142 -25.35 7.18 -7.80
CA SER A 142 -24.48 8.25 -7.29
C SER A 142 -23.67 9.00 -8.36
N TRP A 143 -23.62 8.51 -9.61
CA TRP A 143 -23.04 9.25 -10.74
C TRP A 143 -23.94 9.34 -11.97
N THR A 144 -24.89 8.43 -12.20
CA THR A 144 -25.77 8.51 -13.38
C THR A 144 -26.98 9.42 -13.20
N GLY A 145 -27.45 9.61 -11.96
CA GLY A 145 -28.77 10.18 -11.66
C GLY A 145 -29.92 9.20 -11.92
N THR A 146 -31.15 9.58 -11.58
CA THR A 146 -32.36 8.73 -11.73
C THR A 146 -32.67 8.44 -13.20
N ALA A 147 -32.69 9.46 -14.05
CA ALA A 147 -33.12 9.37 -15.45
C ALA A 147 -32.28 8.40 -16.30
N ARG A 148 -31.00 8.18 -15.95
CA ARG A 148 -30.06 7.32 -16.69
C ARG A 148 -29.75 6.00 -15.99
N LEU A 149 -30.32 5.74 -14.82
CA LEU A 149 -29.99 4.58 -13.99
C LEU A 149 -30.32 3.26 -14.70
N LEU A 150 -31.55 3.10 -15.17
CA LEU A 150 -32.00 1.86 -15.81
C LEU A 150 -31.21 1.56 -17.11
N PRO A 151 -31.03 2.52 -18.05
CA PRO A 151 -30.16 2.31 -19.21
C PRO A 151 -28.73 1.94 -18.84
N ALA A 152 -28.15 2.55 -17.81
CA ALA A 152 -26.79 2.23 -17.36
C ALA A 152 -26.67 0.84 -16.74
N MET A 153 -27.74 0.30 -16.16
CA MET A 153 -27.75 -1.05 -15.60
C MET A 153 -27.98 -2.14 -16.65
N LEU A 154 -28.83 -1.88 -17.66
CA LEU A 154 -29.21 -2.86 -18.69
C LEU A 154 -28.22 -2.94 -19.84
N ALA A 155 -27.69 -1.80 -20.30
CA ALA A 155 -26.80 -1.72 -21.46
C ALA A 155 -25.60 -0.80 -21.18
N PRO A 156 -24.72 -1.15 -20.23
CA PRO A 156 -23.55 -0.35 -19.91
C PRO A 156 -22.55 -0.30 -21.06
N GLN A 157 -21.93 0.86 -21.24
CA GLN A 157 -20.76 1.05 -22.11
C GLN A 157 -19.44 0.87 -21.35
N ALA A 158 -19.49 0.88 -20.02
CA ALA A 158 -18.38 0.59 -19.13
C ALA A 158 -18.92 0.11 -17.76
N VAL A 159 -18.12 -0.66 -17.03
CA VAL A 159 -18.50 -1.14 -15.68
C VAL A 159 -17.46 -0.69 -14.66
N ALA A 160 -17.89 0.14 -13.71
CA ALA A 160 -17.09 0.46 -12.53
C ALA A 160 -16.99 -0.75 -11.60
N VAL A 161 -15.77 -1.20 -11.31
CA VAL A 161 -15.50 -2.36 -10.45
C VAL A 161 -15.01 -2.02 -9.05
N SER A 162 -14.82 -0.73 -8.79
CA SER A 162 -14.58 -0.14 -7.47
C SER A 162 -15.09 1.31 -7.46
N HIS A 163 -14.84 2.05 -6.39
CA HIS A 163 -15.41 3.39 -6.19
C HIS A 163 -14.46 4.29 -5.40
N ASN A 164 -14.14 5.45 -5.96
CA ASN A 164 -13.57 6.59 -5.25
C ASN A 164 -14.23 7.90 -5.72
N SER A 165 -13.91 8.99 -5.03
CA SER A 165 -14.49 10.32 -5.28
C SER A 165 -14.19 10.82 -6.71
N LEU A 166 -12.96 10.64 -7.20
CA LEU A 166 -12.55 11.05 -8.53
C LEU A 166 -13.29 10.27 -9.64
N LEU A 167 -13.36 8.94 -9.54
CA LEU A 167 -14.13 8.09 -10.45
C LEU A 167 -15.59 8.55 -10.50
N ARG A 168 -16.22 8.81 -9.35
CA ARG A 168 -17.59 9.29 -9.29
C ARG A 168 -17.76 10.62 -10.03
N SER A 169 -16.85 11.57 -9.81
CA SER A 169 -16.88 12.87 -10.49
C SER A 169 -16.74 12.74 -12.00
N GLU A 170 -15.82 11.90 -12.48
CA GLU A 170 -15.62 11.69 -13.91
C GLU A 170 -16.76 10.88 -14.55
N ALA A 171 -17.30 9.87 -13.86
CA ALA A 171 -18.45 9.10 -14.32
C ALA A 171 -19.71 9.96 -14.43
N ALA A 172 -19.89 10.94 -13.54
CA ALA A 172 -21.02 11.86 -13.59
C ALA A 172 -20.95 12.81 -14.79
N ARG A 173 -19.74 13.24 -15.15
CA ARG A 173 -19.45 14.12 -16.30
C ARG A 173 -19.44 13.38 -17.62
N ALA A 174 -19.08 12.09 -17.59
CA ALA A 174 -19.07 11.27 -18.77
C ALA A 174 -20.48 11.18 -19.39
N ARG A 175 -20.56 11.37 -20.71
CA ARG A 175 -21.78 11.07 -21.48
C ARG A 175 -21.99 9.56 -21.68
N ARG A 176 -21.28 8.73 -20.92
CA ARG A 176 -21.27 7.28 -21.04
C ARG A 176 -22.17 6.63 -20.01
N ARG A 177 -22.76 5.49 -20.38
CA ARG A 177 -23.53 4.63 -19.48
C ARG A 177 -22.57 3.77 -18.66
N VAL A 178 -22.22 4.22 -17.45
CA VAL A 178 -21.32 3.51 -16.53
C VAL A 178 -22.13 2.79 -15.46
N SER A 179 -22.13 1.45 -15.47
CA SER A 179 -22.72 0.65 -14.38
C SER A 179 -21.73 0.44 -13.24
N PHE A 180 -22.16 -0.23 -12.18
CA PHE A 180 -21.29 -0.71 -11.12
C PHE A 180 -21.43 -2.22 -10.95
N ARG A 181 -20.31 -2.91 -10.70
CA ARG A 181 -20.30 -4.30 -10.21
C ARG A 181 -18.98 -4.56 -9.51
N HIS A 182 -19.03 -4.94 -8.23
CA HIS A 182 -17.83 -5.23 -7.45
C HIS A 182 -16.88 -6.21 -8.17
N ALA A 183 -15.58 -5.90 -8.17
CA ALA A 183 -14.57 -6.78 -8.74
C ALA A 183 -14.58 -8.18 -8.10
N GLU A 184 -14.84 -8.24 -6.79
CA GLU A 184 -14.95 -9.49 -6.05
C GLU A 184 -16.10 -10.37 -6.56
N SER A 185 -17.17 -9.80 -7.12
CA SER A 185 -18.27 -10.59 -7.69
C SER A 185 -17.84 -11.38 -8.92
N PHE A 186 -17.01 -10.78 -9.79
CA PHE A 186 -16.41 -11.47 -10.92
C PHE A 186 -15.46 -12.56 -10.44
N LEU A 187 -14.59 -12.23 -9.49
CA LEU A 187 -13.58 -13.15 -8.97
C LEU A 187 -14.19 -14.34 -8.22
N ASN A 188 -15.23 -14.11 -7.41
CA ASN A 188 -15.95 -15.18 -6.72
C ASN A 188 -16.68 -16.08 -7.70
N THR A 189 -17.23 -15.53 -8.79
CA THR A 189 -17.84 -16.32 -9.86
C THR A 189 -16.79 -17.19 -10.57
N ALA A 190 -15.62 -16.62 -10.86
CA ALA A 190 -14.49 -17.35 -11.46
C ALA A 190 -14.03 -18.51 -10.59
N ARG A 191 -13.82 -18.25 -9.29
CA ARG A 191 -13.39 -19.25 -8.31
C ARG A 191 -14.39 -20.40 -8.16
N ARG A 192 -15.70 -20.10 -8.11
CA ARG A 192 -16.74 -21.13 -8.07
C ARG A 192 -16.75 -22.04 -9.30
N ARG A 193 -16.49 -21.47 -10.49
CA ARG A 193 -16.42 -22.23 -11.75
C ARG A 193 -15.14 -23.06 -11.90
N SER A 194 -14.09 -22.69 -11.19
CA SER A 194 -12.75 -23.29 -11.31
C SER A 194 -12.37 -24.15 -10.10
N ALA A 195 -13.35 -24.58 -9.30
CA ALA A 195 -13.11 -25.45 -8.16
C ALA A 195 -12.40 -26.73 -8.63
N GLY A 196 -11.15 -26.95 -8.20
CA GLY A 196 -10.34 -28.11 -8.56
C GLY A 196 -9.14 -27.84 -9.47
N VAL A 197 -8.97 -26.62 -10.01
CA VAL A 197 -7.75 -26.28 -10.77
C VAL A 197 -6.58 -26.06 -9.80
N SER A 198 -5.64 -26.99 -9.77
CA SER A 198 -4.39 -26.82 -9.02
C SER A 198 -3.50 -25.76 -9.66
N ALA A 199 -2.78 -24.99 -8.84
CA ALA A 199 -1.68 -24.19 -9.34
C ALA A 199 -0.61 -25.15 -9.90
N GLY A 200 -0.18 -24.91 -11.14
CA GLY A 200 0.89 -25.72 -11.75
C GLY A 200 2.25 -25.51 -11.06
N PRO A 201 3.23 -26.40 -11.31
CA PRO A 201 4.58 -26.35 -10.70
C PRO A 201 5.35 -25.03 -10.90
N SER A 202 4.93 -24.20 -11.85
CA SER A 202 5.53 -22.90 -12.19
C SER A 202 5.63 -21.88 -11.03
N ALA A 203 4.70 -21.89 -10.05
CA ALA A 203 4.69 -20.87 -8.99
C ALA A 203 5.89 -20.97 -8.03
N THR A 204 6.43 -22.17 -7.80
CA THR A 204 7.59 -22.39 -6.92
C THR A 204 8.86 -21.80 -7.53
N ASP A 205 9.11 -22.08 -8.81
CA ASP A 205 10.27 -21.54 -9.52
C ASP A 205 10.19 -20.01 -9.64
N MET A 206 8.98 -19.47 -9.89
CA MET A 206 8.76 -18.03 -9.87
C MET A 206 9.06 -17.41 -8.49
N ALA A 207 8.59 -18.03 -7.40
CA ALA A 207 8.82 -17.53 -6.05
C ALA A 207 10.32 -17.48 -5.71
N ARG A 208 11.05 -18.55 -6.04
CA ARG A 208 12.50 -18.64 -5.85
C ARG A 208 13.26 -17.60 -6.68
N SER A 209 12.93 -17.49 -7.97
CA SER A 209 13.57 -16.52 -8.87
C SER A 209 13.31 -15.09 -8.44
N LEU A 210 12.07 -14.77 -8.04
CA LEU A 210 11.68 -13.46 -7.55
C LEU A 210 12.37 -13.13 -6.22
N ALA A 211 12.43 -14.08 -5.29
CA ALA A 211 13.11 -13.89 -4.01
C ALA A 211 14.59 -13.52 -4.19
N ARG A 212 15.28 -14.16 -5.16
CA ARG A 212 16.64 -13.79 -5.55
C ARG A 212 16.69 -12.36 -6.12
N ALA A 213 15.83 -12.04 -7.08
CA ALA A 213 15.78 -10.71 -7.68
C ALA A 213 15.54 -9.58 -6.64
N ILE A 214 14.67 -9.81 -5.65
CA ILE A 214 14.38 -8.85 -4.57
C ILE A 214 15.51 -8.77 -3.54
N SER A 215 16.16 -9.89 -3.21
CA SER A 215 17.20 -9.93 -2.16
C SER A 215 18.59 -9.53 -2.65
N GLU A 216 18.82 -9.49 -3.96
CA GLU A 216 20.09 -9.09 -4.55
C GLU A 216 20.53 -7.69 -4.04
N GLY A 217 21.83 -7.46 -3.87
CA GLY A 217 22.37 -6.18 -3.37
C GLY A 217 22.04 -5.81 -1.91
N ALA A 218 21.15 -6.52 -1.21
CA ALA A 218 20.82 -6.21 0.19
C ALA A 218 22.00 -6.39 1.15
N ALA A 219 22.96 -7.25 0.78
CA ALA A 219 24.28 -7.47 1.36
C ALA A 219 24.75 -8.84 0.85
N PRO A 220 25.74 -8.91 -0.05
CA PRO A 220 26.29 -10.20 -0.45
C PRO A 220 26.76 -10.98 0.79
N ASP A 221 26.45 -12.27 0.83
CA ASP A 221 27.10 -13.28 1.69
C ASP A 221 26.84 -13.29 3.20
N SER A 222 25.95 -12.43 3.72
CA SER A 222 25.56 -12.51 5.13
C SER A 222 24.57 -13.66 5.42
N VAL A 223 24.63 -14.24 6.62
CA VAL A 223 23.63 -15.24 7.08
C VAL A 223 22.21 -14.67 7.07
N PHE A 224 22.07 -13.37 7.35
CA PHE A 224 20.78 -12.67 7.32
C PHE A 224 20.24 -12.54 5.90
N SER A 225 21.10 -12.34 4.90
CA SER A 225 20.72 -12.27 3.49
C SER A 225 20.19 -13.61 2.98
N ARG A 226 20.85 -14.72 3.34
CA ARG A 226 20.37 -16.07 3.00
C ARG A 226 19.00 -16.35 3.62
N ARG A 227 18.83 -16.05 4.90
CA ARG A 227 17.54 -16.20 5.59
C ARG A 227 16.46 -15.29 5.01
N ALA A 228 16.80 -14.06 4.65
CA ALA A 228 15.88 -13.14 3.99
C ALA A 228 15.40 -13.68 2.64
N CYS A 229 16.29 -14.27 1.83
CA CYS A 229 15.91 -14.91 0.57
C CYS A 229 14.95 -16.09 0.77
N ILE A 230 15.21 -16.97 1.75
CA ILE A 230 14.32 -18.10 2.07
C ILE A 230 12.95 -17.59 2.55
N LEU A 231 12.95 -16.59 3.43
CA LEU A 231 11.72 -15.98 3.93
C LEU A 231 10.92 -15.28 2.82
N LEU A 232 11.60 -14.61 1.89
CA LEU A 232 10.99 -14.01 0.71
C LEU A 232 10.35 -15.07 -0.20
N GLU A 233 11.01 -16.20 -0.43
CA GLU A 233 10.47 -17.31 -1.23
C GLU A 233 9.17 -17.85 -0.58
N ALA A 234 9.21 -18.11 0.73
CA ALA A 234 8.05 -18.57 1.50
C ALA A 234 6.89 -17.55 1.49
N MET A 235 7.19 -16.25 1.49
CA MET A 235 6.21 -15.17 1.40
C MET A 235 5.64 -15.03 -0.02
N ALA A 236 6.47 -15.15 -1.05
CA ALA A 236 6.10 -14.94 -2.44
C ALA A 236 5.21 -16.06 -2.99
N LEU A 237 5.52 -17.31 -2.63
CA LEU A 237 4.85 -18.51 -3.13
C LEU A 237 3.31 -18.44 -3.02
N PRO A 238 2.69 -18.27 -1.83
CA PRO A 238 1.23 -18.27 -1.72
C PRO A 238 0.57 -17.12 -2.49
N HIS A 239 1.24 -15.97 -2.65
CA HIS A 239 0.72 -14.85 -3.42
C HIS A 239 0.76 -15.12 -4.93
N LEU A 240 1.84 -15.74 -5.42
CA LEU A 240 1.98 -16.14 -6.83
C LEU A 240 1.00 -17.27 -7.19
N GLU A 241 0.90 -18.31 -6.37
CA GLU A 241 -0.08 -19.39 -6.56
C GLU A 241 -1.50 -18.86 -6.64
N LYS A 242 -1.85 -17.94 -5.73
CA LYS A 242 -3.15 -17.30 -5.70
C LYS A 242 -3.39 -16.46 -6.97
N ALA A 243 -2.40 -15.70 -7.43
CA ALA A 243 -2.49 -14.89 -8.63
C ALA A 243 -2.67 -15.73 -9.90
N VAL A 244 -1.85 -16.77 -10.08
CA VAL A 244 -1.94 -17.71 -11.21
C VAL A 244 -3.33 -18.37 -11.24
N ARG A 245 -3.80 -18.86 -10.10
CA ARG A 245 -5.11 -19.49 -9.97
C ARG A 245 -6.26 -18.54 -10.29
N ASP A 246 -6.23 -17.34 -9.70
CA ASP A 246 -7.29 -16.34 -9.88
C ASP A 246 -7.37 -15.84 -11.33
N LEU A 247 -6.23 -15.57 -11.98
CA LEU A 247 -6.20 -15.15 -13.39
C LEU A 247 -6.60 -16.27 -14.34
N SER A 248 -6.17 -17.51 -14.08
CA SER A 248 -6.61 -18.68 -14.86
C SER A 248 -8.12 -18.86 -14.76
N ALA A 249 -8.69 -18.72 -13.57
CA ALA A 249 -10.12 -18.83 -13.34
C ALA A 249 -10.92 -17.73 -14.05
N LEU A 250 -10.42 -16.49 -14.05
CA LEU A 250 -11.10 -15.35 -14.66
C LEU A 250 -11.32 -15.53 -16.17
N ARG A 251 -10.51 -16.36 -16.85
CA ARG A 251 -10.70 -16.73 -18.27
C ARG A 251 -12.07 -17.32 -18.56
N SER A 252 -12.67 -18.02 -17.59
CA SER A 252 -13.98 -18.67 -17.71
C SER A 252 -15.18 -17.75 -17.45
N VAL A 253 -14.92 -16.48 -17.11
CA VAL A 253 -15.96 -15.51 -16.75
C VAL A 253 -16.12 -14.48 -17.85
N ALA A 254 -17.38 -14.17 -18.20
CA ALA A 254 -17.71 -13.04 -19.06
C ALA A 254 -17.37 -11.74 -18.31
N LEU A 255 -16.44 -10.98 -18.88
CA LEU A 255 -16.02 -9.67 -18.40
C LEU A 255 -16.44 -8.59 -19.39
N PRO A 256 -16.72 -7.37 -18.92
CA PRO A 256 -16.97 -6.24 -19.81
C PRO A 256 -15.70 -5.89 -20.61
N GLU A 257 -15.89 -5.34 -21.81
CA GLU A 257 -14.79 -4.84 -22.65
C GLU A 257 -14.11 -3.62 -22.04
N GLU A 258 -14.81 -2.87 -21.19
CA GLU A 258 -14.25 -1.72 -20.48
C GLU A 258 -14.63 -1.72 -19.00
N ILE A 259 -13.60 -1.57 -18.14
CA ILE A 259 -13.78 -1.38 -16.70
C ILE A 259 -13.22 -0.07 -16.20
N TRP A 260 -13.88 0.48 -15.19
CA TRP A 260 -13.45 1.66 -14.45
C TRP A 260 -13.13 1.27 -13.01
N SER A 261 -12.05 1.79 -12.44
CA SER A 261 -11.70 1.51 -11.04
C SER A 261 -10.94 2.66 -10.41
N GLY A 262 -10.88 2.71 -9.08
CA GLY A 262 -9.93 3.57 -8.38
C GLY A 262 -8.49 3.13 -8.65
N SER A 263 -7.61 3.35 -7.69
CA SER A 263 -6.20 2.94 -7.80
C SER A 263 -6.04 1.43 -8.06
N GLY A 264 -4.96 1.07 -8.75
CA GLY A 264 -4.58 -0.31 -9.06
C GLY A 264 -3.93 -1.06 -7.91
N GLY A 265 -3.95 -0.50 -6.69
CA GLY A 265 -3.45 -1.14 -5.47
C GLY A 265 -4.36 -2.24 -4.90
N LEU A 266 -5.65 -2.27 -5.24
CA LEU A 266 -6.57 -3.28 -4.74
C LEU A 266 -6.53 -4.56 -5.58
N TYR A 267 -6.39 -5.72 -4.91
CA TYR A 267 -6.18 -7.02 -5.57
C TYR A 267 -7.29 -7.38 -6.57
N ALA A 268 -8.57 -7.37 -6.18
CA ALA A 268 -9.64 -7.84 -7.06
C ALA A 268 -9.86 -6.94 -8.28
N PRO A 269 -9.96 -5.59 -8.15
CA PRO A 269 -9.99 -4.69 -9.30
C PRO A 269 -8.77 -4.82 -10.22
N ARG A 270 -7.58 -5.08 -9.64
CA ARG A 270 -6.35 -5.33 -10.39
C ARG A 270 -6.43 -6.63 -11.21
N ALA A 271 -6.87 -7.73 -10.60
CA ALA A 271 -7.02 -9.02 -11.28
C ALA A 271 -8.02 -8.96 -12.43
N VAL A 272 -9.19 -8.35 -12.22
CA VAL A 272 -10.20 -8.16 -13.27
C VAL A 272 -9.64 -7.27 -14.38
N GLY A 273 -8.94 -6.19 -14.04
CA GLY A 273 -8.33 -5.30 -15.04
C GLY A 273 -7.27 -5.97 -15.90
N LEU A 274 -6.37 -6.75 -15.30
CA LEU A 274 -5.37 -7.53 -16.05
C LEU A 274 -6.03 -8.48 -17.05
N GLU A 275 -7.09 -9.18 -16.65
CA GLU A 275 -7.81 -10.07 -17.58
C GLU A 275 -8.55 -9.30 -18.69
N VAL A 276 -9.16 -8.15 -18.39
CA VAL A 276 -9.78 -7.29 -19.43
C VAL A 276 -8.72 -6.82 -20.44
N LEU A 277 -7.57 -6.36 -19.96
CA LEU A 277 -6.43 -5.98 -20.81
C LEU A 277 -5.91 -7.17 -21.64
N ARG A 278 -5.89 -8.36 -21.06
CA ARG A 278 -5.47 -9.59 -21.77
C ARG A 278 -6.38 -9.90 -22.96
N ARG A 279 -7.66 -9.55 -22.86
CA ARG A 279 -8.67 -9.69 -23.93
C ARG A 279 -8.71 -8.51 -24.91
N GLY A 280 -7.80 -7.55 -24.78
CA GLY A 280 -7.79 -6.34 -25.61
C GLY A 280 -8.81 -5.26 -25.20
N GLY A 281 -9.41 -5.41 -24.02
CA GLY A 281 -10.33 -4.42 -23.46
C GLY A 281 -9.61 -3.20 -22.86
N ARG A 282 -10.40 -2.24 -22.40
CA ARG A 282 -9.95 -0.95 -21.85
C ARG A 282 -10.06 -0.91 -20.32
N VAL A 283 -9.06 -0.35 -19.65
CA VAL A 283 -9.04 -0.23 -18.17
C VAL A 283 -8.72 1.19 -17.77
N VAL A 284 -9.75 1.88 -17.26
CA VAL A 284 -9.64 3.27 -16.79
C VAL A 284 -9.47 3.26 -15.28
N ARG A 285 -8.41 3.90 -14.79
CA ARG A 285 -8.12 4.05 -13.37
C ARG A 285 -8.16 5.50 -12.94
N PHE A 286 -8.62 5.72 -11.71
CA PHE A 286 -8.73 7.04 -11.10
C PHE A 286 -7.90 7.07 -9.83
N ASP A 287 -7.01 8.07 -9.73
CA ASP A 287 -6.24 8.31 -8.53
C ASP A 287 -7.11 8.50 -7.29
N HIS A 288 -6.54 8.25 -6.12
CA HIS A 288 -7.19 8.32 -4.82
C HIS A 288 -6.56 9.37 -3.89
N GLY A 289 -5.89 10.39 -4.46
CA GLY A 289 -5.32 11.49 -3.70
C GLY A 289 -3.96 11.19 -3.09
N THR A 290 -3.24 10.21 -3.62
CA THR A 290 -1.81 10.05 -3.29
C THR A 290 -1.00 11.22 -3.88
N PRO A 291 0.11 11.63 -3.25
CA PRO A 291 0.96 12.73 -3.73
C PRO A 291 1.77 12.35 -4.99
N ARG A 292 1.09 11.76 -5.98
CA ARG A 292 1.67 11.32 -7.26
C ARG A 292 2.18 12.54 -8.00
N GLY A 293 3.45 12.50 -8.34
CA GLY A 293 4.18 13.63 -8.92
C GLY A 293 4.99 14.44 -7.90
N PHE A 294 4.57 14.51 -6.64
CA PHE A 294 5.34 15.19 -5.57
C PHE A 294 6.33 14.26 -4.85
N VAL A 295 6.24 12.96 -5.12
CA VAL A 295 7.13 11.95 -4.56
C VAL A 295 7.79 11.19 -5.71
N GLU A 296 9.13 11.27 -5.79
CA GLU A 296 9.97 10.62 -6.79
C GLU A 296 9.93 9.08 -6.65
N THR A 297 8.85 8.48 -7.14
CA THR A 297 8.62 7.02 -7.08
C THR A 297 7.97 6.52 -8.37
N ALA A 298 8.64 6.79 -9.50
CA ALA A 298 8.21 6.34 -10.83
C ALA A 298 7.87 4.85 -10.85
N GLU A 299 8.64 4.04 -10.11
CA GLU A 299 8.48 2.60 -10.00
C GLU A 299 7.17 2.19 -9.31
N VAL A 300 6.69 2.99 -8.35
CA VAL A 300 5.40 2.74 -7.67
C VAL A 300 4.25 2.98 -8.62
N ASN A 301 4.31 4.04 -9.42
CA ASN A 301 3.29 4.30 -10.42
C ASN A 301 3.33 3.25 -11.53
N ALA A 302 4.52 2.88 -12.00
CA ALA A 302 4.74 1.80 -12.96
C ALA A 302 4.06 0.49 -12.51
N LEU A 303 4.36 0.06 -11.27
CA LEU A 303 3.80 -1.17 -10.70
C LEU A 303 2.30 -1.04 -10.40
N LEU A 304 1.88 -0.03 -9.64
CA LEU A 304 0.53 -0.01 -9.10
C LEU A 304 -0.51 0.44 -10.12
N GLU A 305 -0.18 1.37 -10.98
CA GLU A 305 -1.18 2.05 -11.83
C GLU A 305 -1.00 1.73 -13.30
N PHE A 306 0.22 1.84 -13.81
CA PHE A 306 0.50 1.90 -15.24
C PHE A 306 0.38 0.54 -15.92
N CYS A 307 1.11 -0.48 -15.45
CA CYS A 307 1.08 -1.82 -16.04
C CYS A 307 -0.29 -2.52 -16.01
N VAL A 308 -1.30 -1.91 -15.37
CA VAL A 308 -2.65 -2.44 -15.20
C VAL A 308 -3.75 -1.46 -15.66
N SER A 309 -3.40 -0.52 -16.54
CA SER A 309 -4.30 0.51 -17.08
C SER A 309 -4.10 0.73 -18.57
N THR A 310 -5.13 1.23 -19.24
CA THR A 310 -5.00 1.95 -20.53
C THR A 310 -5.04 3.46 -20.30
N ASP A 311 -5.82 3.89 -19.30
CA ASP A 311 -6.02 5.30 -18.98
C ASP A 311 -5.88 5.50 -17.47
N PHE A 312 -5.17 6.55 -17.07
CA PHE A 312 -4.99 6.89 -15.67
C PHE A 312 -5.30 8.36 -15.42
N PHE A 313 -6.33 8.63 -14.63
CA PHE A 313 -6.81 9.97 -14.30
C PHE A 313 -6.25 10.43 -12.95
N LEU A 314 -5.59 11.58 -12.96
CA LEU A 314 -5.22 12.33 -11.76
C LEU A 314 -6.20 13.47 -11.50
N ALA A 315 -6.20 14.00 -10.27
CA ALA A 315 -7.16 15.01 -9.86
C ALA A 315 -7.10 16.31 -10.69
N THR A 316 -5.93 16.71 -11.20
CA THR A 316 -5.74 17.98 -11.94
C THR A 316 -4.84 17.83 -13.15
N GLY A 317 -4.90 18.80 -14.07
CA GLY A 317 -3.96 18.93 -15.19
C GLY A 317 -2.49 18.98 -14.74
N GLY A 318 -2.18 19.82 -13.76
CA GLY A 318 -0.81 19.93 -13.22
C GLY A 318 -0.31 18.63 -12.58
N ALA A 319 -1.18 17.90 -11.85
CA ALA A 319 -0.79 16.58 -11.32
C ALA A 319 -0.47 15.59 -12.46
N ALA A 320 -1.26 15.61 -13.54
CA ALA A 320 -1.01 14.77 -14.71
C ALA A 320 0.29 15.15 -15.44
N GLU A 321 0.59 16.45 -15.57
CA GLU A 321 1.86 16.93 -16.15
C GLU A 321 3.06 16.47 -15.34
N ILE A 322 3.04 16.64 -14.02
CA ILE A 322 4.13 16.18 -13.14
C ILE A 322 4.24 14.65 -13.20
N CYS A 323 3.12 13.93 -13.22
CA CYS A 323 3.12 12.48 -13.32
C CYS A 323 3.74 11.97 -14.63
N ARG A 324 3.54 12.67 -15.75
CA ARG A 324 4.20 12.38 -17.04
C ARG A 324 5.68 12.77 -17.02
N ALA A 325 6.03 13.91 -16.42
CA ALA A 325 7.42 14.35 -16.34
C ALA A 325 8.28 13.38 -15.50
N ASN A 326 7.66 12.74 -14.51
CA ASN A 326 8.31 11.77 -13.62
C ASN A 326 8.05 10.32 -14.01
N SER A 327 7.40 10.03 -15.15
CA SER A 327 7.29 8.65 -15.63
C SER A 327 8.59 8.22 -16.29
N ASP A 328 9.01 6.99 -16.01
CA ASP A 328 10.17 6.38 -16.63
C ASP A 328 9.67 5.31 -17.62
N ASP A 329 9.83 5.58 -18.92
CA ASP A 329 9.35 4.69 -19.98
C ASP A 329 10.06 3.34 -19.96
N THR A 330 11.26 3.25 -19.38
CA THR A 330 11.96 1.96 -19.21
C THR A 330 11.29 1.04 -18.21
N LEU A 331 10.36 1.56 -17.40
CA LEU A 331 9.58 0.79 -16.43
C LEU A 331 8.20 0.36 -16.96
N GLN A 332 7.85 0.74 -18.20
CA GLN A 332 6.62 0.28 -18.83
C GLN A 332 6.72 -1.22 -19.13
N LEU A 333 5.76 -1.98 -18.60
CA LEU A 333 5.71 -3.43 -18.78
C LEU A 333 4.65 -3.79 -19.83
N GLY A 334 5.13 -4.35 -20.93
CA GLY A 334 4.32 -4.75 -22.10
C GLY A 334 4.22 -3.66 -23.17
N ASP A 335 3.60 -4.02 -24.30
CA ASP A 335 3.60 -3.18 -25.52
C ASP A 335 2.52 -2.08 -25.52
N ARG A 336 1.99 -1.71 -24.35
CA ARG A 336 0.83 -0.82 -24.23
C ARG A 336 1.23 0.53 -23.67
N GLU A 337 1.02 1.56 -24.46
CA GLU A 337 1.10 2.94 -24.02
C GLU A 337 -0.10 3.29 -23.10
N ILE A 338 0.17 4.09 -22.06
CA ILE A 338 -0.84 4.51 -21.10
C ILE A 338 -1.14 5.99 -21.29
N ALA A 339 -2.42 6.32 -21.44
CA ALA A 339 -2.86 7.69 -21.48
C ALA A 339 -3.03 8.25 -20.06
N ILE A 340 -2.20 9.22 -19.68
CA ILE A 340 -2.32 9.93 -18.41
C ILE A 340 -3.18 11.18 -18.62
N HIS A 341 -4.21 11.36 -17.78
CA HIS A 341 -5.22 12.43 -17.91
C HIS A 341 -5.30 13.27 -16.63
N GLY A 342 -5.54 14.58 -16.79
CA GLY A 342 -5.87 15.47 -15.69
C GLY A 342 -7.38 15.71 -15.62
N ALA A 343 -7.98 15.49 -14.46
CA ALA A 343 -9.39 15.76 -14.21
C ALA A 343 -9.62 17.22 -13.78
N ARG A 344 -10.87 17.55 -13.42
CA ARG A 344 -11.31 18.91 -12.99
C ARG A 344 -11.35 19.07 -11.47
N GLY A 345 -10.40 18.47 -10.76
CA GLY A 345 -10.38 18.38 -9.31
C GLY A 345 -11.21 17.21 -8.77
N ASP A 346 -10.83 16.77 -7.58
CA ASP A 346 -11.60 15.80 -6.81
C ASP A 346 -12.70 16.52 -6.00
N SER A 347 -13.94 16.06 -6.17
CA SER A 347 -15.10 16.60 -5.45
C SER A 347 -14.98 16.58 -3.92
N ALA A 348 -14.16 15.68 -3.36
CA ALA A 348 -13.88 15.65 -1.92
C ALA A 348 -13.19 16.93 -1.44
N PHE A 349 -12.38 17.57 -2.30
CA PHE A 349 -11.65 18.80 -1.99
C PHE A 349 -12.28 20.05 -2.60
N ALA A 350 -13.24 19.90 -3.52
CA ALA A 350 -13.95 21.03 -4.13
C ALA A 350 -14.68 21.93 -3.12
N GLN A 351 -15.03 21.39 -1.96
CA GLN A 351 -15.70 22.14 -0.88
C GLN A 351 -14.71 22.84 0.07
N VAL A 352 -13.41 22.56 -0.02
CA VAL A 352 -12.40 23.25 0.80
C VAL A 352 -12.08 24.58 0.12
N PRO A 353 -12.48 25.73 0.69
CA PRO A 353 -12.25 27.01 0.04
C PRO A 353 -10.74 27.25 -0.09
N ALA A 354 -10.26 27.59 -1.29
CA ALA A 354 -8.85 27.92 -1.54
C ALA A 354 -8.34 29.09 -0.67
N ARG A 355 -9.27 29.95 -0.21
CA ARG A 355 -9.04 30.97 0.81
C ARG A 355 -10.22 30.99 1.77
N ARG A 356 -9.95 30.80 3.07
CA ARG A 356 -10.95 30.96 4.14
C ARG A 356 -11.03 32.40 4.63
N SER A 357 -11.17 33.35 3.69
CA SER A 357 -11.36 34.75 4.04
C SER A 357 -12.72 34.93 4.73
N GLY A 358 -12.72 35.50 5.94
CA GLY A 358 -13.95 35.94 6.61
C GLY A 358 -14.53 35.02 7.69
N ARG A 359 -13.89 33.90 8.06
CA ARG A 359 -14.28 33.22 9.31
C ARG A 359 -13.85 34.08 10.51
N PRO A 360 -14.74 34.35 11.48
CA PRO A 360 -14.34 35.03 12.71
C PRO A 360 -13.19 34.26 13.36
N ALA A 361 -12.20 34.98 13.85
CA ALA A 361 -11.03 34.36 14.47
C ALA A 361 -11.47 33.58 15.71
N ARG A 362 -11.58 32.25 15.60
CA ARG A 362 -11.72 31.38 16.76
C ARG A 362 -10.44 31.46 17.58
N SER A 363 -10.60 31.61 18.90
CA SER A 363 -9.52 31.50 19.88
C SER A 363 -9.94 30.45 20.92
N PRO A 364 -9.13 29.43 21.19
CA PRO A 364 -7.87 29.11 20.50
C PRO A 364 -8.10 28.64 19.05
N LYS A 365 -7.04 28.75 18.22
CA LYS A 365 -7.05 28.23 16.84
C LYS A 365 -7.06 26.70 16.85
N ARG A 366 -7.81 26.07 15.95
CA ARG A 366 -7.88 24.61 15.86
C ARG A 366 -6.80 24.07 14.93
N VAL A 367 -5.90 23.25 15.47
CA VAL A 367 -4.88 22.53 14.71
C VAL A 367 -5.27 21.07 14.62
N VAL A 368 -5.36 20.52 13.42
CA VAL A 368 -5.53 19.08 13.21
C VAL A 368 -4.20 18.50 12.75
N TYR A 369 -3.66 17.58 13.54
CA TYR A 369 -2.49 16.78 13.19
C TYR A 369 -2.93 15.39 12.74
N ALA A 370 -2.75 15.05 11.47
CA ALA A 370 -3.22 13.82 10.85
C ALA A 370 -2.05 12.95 10.34
N PRO A 371 -1.33 12.27 11.24
CA PRO A 371 -0.21 11.43 10.84
C PRO A 371 -0.67 10.22 10.00
N THR A 372 0.22 9.73 9.14
CA THR A 372 -0.03 8.52 8.34
C THR A 372 0.00 7.25 9.21
N MET A 373 -0.35 6.12 8.61
CA MET A 373 -0.54 4.85 9.32
C MET A 373 0.76 4.21 9.79
N LEU A 374 0.69 3.56 10.96
CA LEU A 374 1.66 2.56 11.41
C LEU A 374 1.40 1.25 10.65
N MET A 375 2.42 0.74 9.95
CA MET A 375 2.29 -0.28 8.91
C MET A 375 2.43 -1.73 9.41
N GLY A 376 3.02 -1.93 10.59
CA GLY A 376 3.49 -3.20 11.13
C GLY A 376 4.73 -3.71 10.43
N PHE A 377 4.82 -5.03 10.24
CA PHE A 377 5.90 -5.66 9.47
C PHE A 377 5.69 -5.54 7.95
N ARG A 378 5.46 -4.31 7.48
CA ARG A 378 5.25 -3.95 6.07
C ARG A 378 5.89 -2.59 5.80
N ARG A 379 6.37 -2.37 4.57
CA ARG A 379 6.96 -1.09 4.16
C ARG A 379 6.44 -0.65 2.79
N GLY A 380 5.94 0.59 2.75
CA GLY A 380 5.62 1.30 1.52
C GLY A 380 6.87 1.85 0.82
N LEU A 381 6.66 2.54 -0.29
CA LEU A 381 7.66 3.39 -0.92
C LEU A 381 7.04 4.79 -1.15
N PRO A 382 7.68 5.88 -0.73
CA PRO A 382 8.95 5.96 -0.01
C PRO A 382 8.87 5.27 1.36
N VAL A 383 10.02 4.81 1.86
CA VAL A 383 10.12 4.10 3.12
C VAL A 383 9.86 5.06 4.27
N GLN A 384 8.90 4.70 5.12
CA GLN A 384 8.69 5.36 6.41
C GLN A 384 9.64 4.78 7.46
N PRO A 385 10.01 5.56 8.49
CA PRO A 385 10.73 5.03 9.63
C PRO A 385 10.02 3.80 10.23
N PRO A 386 10.75 2.90 10.91
CA PRO A 386 10.14 1.82 11.67
C PRO A 386 9.07 2.33 12.63
N ASP A 387 7.99 1.58 12.80
CA ASP A 387 6.78 2.05 13.50
C ASP A 387 7.04 2.58 14.90
N ALA A 388 7.98 2.01 15.65
CA ALA A 388 8.38 2.53 16.95
C ALA A 388 9.04 3.91 16.82
N VAL A 389 10.00 4.07 15.91
CA VAL A 389 10.65 5.37 15.62
C VAL A 389 9.62 6.38 15.11
N TYR A 390 8.74 5.95 14.20
CA TYR A 390 7.74 6.83 13.61
C TYR A 390 6.69 7.27 14.64
N LEU A 391 6.26 6.37 15.54
CA LEU A 391 5.36 6.74 16.62
C LEU A 391 6.03 7.72 17.59
N ASP A 392 7.30 7.52 17.97
CA ASP A 392 8.00 8.50 18.82
C ASP A 392 8.03 9.88 18.15
N TRP A 393 8.32 9.92 16.85
CA TRP A 393 8.24 11.16 16.07
C TRP A 393 6.83 11.77 16.08
N GLN A 394 5.78 10.97 15.87
CA GLN A 394 4.39 11.45 15.95
C GLN A 394 4.05 12.05 17.32
N MET A 395 4.49 11.39 18.39
CA MET A 395 4.26 11.86 19.76
C MET A 395 5.01 13.16 20.05
N ARG A 396 6.27 13.30 19.62
CA ARG A 396 7.04 14.55 19.77
C ARG A 396 6.40 15.71 19.02
N VAL A 397 5.91 15.48 17.81
CA VAL A 397 5.18 16.52 17.06
C VAL A 397 3.91 16.93 17.80
N ALA A 398 3.13 15.97 18.30
CA ALA A 398 1.93 16.27 19.07
C ALA A 398 2.22 17.01 20.39
N GLU A 399 3.31 16.67 21.10
CA GLU A 399 3.79 17.38 22.29
C GLU A 399 4.11 18.85 21.94
N MET A 400 4.93 19.08 20.92
CA MET A 400 5.31 20.43 20.49
C MET A 400 4.11 21.27 20.04
N LEU A 401 3.13 20.65 19.37
CA LEU A 401 1.88 21.33 18.98
C LEU A 401 0.97 21.60 20.18
N GLY A 402 0.98 20.73 21.18
CA GLY A 402 0.20 20.86 22.42
C GLY A 402 0.69 21.99 23.33
N ASP A 403 1.98 22.34 23.25
CA ASP A 403 2.57 23.47 23.98
C ASP A 403 2.16 24.84 23.40
N LEU A 404 1.58 24.88 22.20
CA LEU A 404 1.08 26.11 21.58
C LEU A 404 -0.32 26.46 22.13
N PRO A 405 -0.72 27.74 22.11
CA PRO A 405 -2.07 28.17 22.51
C PRO A 405 -3.13 27.82 21.44
N VAL A 406 -3.29 26.53 21.15
CA VAL A 406 -4.15 25.98 20.10
C VAL A 406 -5.05 24.86 20.66
N GLU A 407 -6.20 24.65 20.02
CA GLU A 407 -6.99 23.43 20.18
C GLU A 407 -6.40 22.35 19.28
N LEU A 408 -5.54 21.50 19.84
CA LEU A 408 -4.94 20.37 19.12
C LEU A 408 -5.90 19.18 19.05
N VAL A 409 -6.11 18.68 17.84
CA VAL A 409 -6.78 17.42 17.55
C VAL A 409 -5.83 16.50 16.79
N CYS A 410 -5.60 15.30 17.32
CA CYS A 410 -4.82 14.27 16.64
C CYS A 410 -5.76 13.31 15.90
N GLN A 411 -5.55 13.11 14.61
CA GLN A 411 -6.35 12.22 13.76
C GLN A 411 -5.49 11.05 13.25
N PRO A 412 -5.23 10.02 14.08
CA PRO A 412 -4.47 8.86 13.64
C PRO A 412 -5.19 8.14 12.49
N HIS A 413 -4.41 7.56 11.57
CA HIS A 413 -4.96 6.90 10.40
C HIS A 413 -5.92 5.73 10.79
N PRO A 414 -7.13 5.66 10.20
CA PRO A 414 -8.16 4.69 10.62
C PRO A 414 -7.81 3.23 10.32
N GLU A 415 -6.91 2.98 9.37
CA GLU A 415 -6.51 1.63 8.92
C GLU A 415 -5.13 1.19 9.45
N GLY A 416 -4.55 1.92 10.41
CA GLY A 416 -3.24 1.57 10.99
C GLY A 416 -3.25 0.34 11.90
N LEU A 417 -2.05 -0.09 12.32
CA LEU A 417 -1.83 -1.24 13.22
C LEU A 417 -2.64 -1.17 14.54
N LEU A 418 -2.99 0.03 14.99
CA LEU A 418 -3.75 0.28 16.22
C LEU A 418 -5.26 0.44 15.99
N ARG A 419 -5.78 0.02 14.83
CA ARG A 419 -7.23 0.04 14.56
C ARG A 419 -7.99 -0.73 15.65
N GLY A 420 -8.93 -0.04 16.31
CA GLY A 420 -9.74 -0.62 17.39
C GLY A 420 -9.03 -0.73 18.75
N ARG A 421 -7.77 -0.34 18.86
CA ARG A 421 -7.00 -0.24 20.12
C ARG A 421 -6.81 1.23 20.51
N PRO A 422 -6.58 1.57 21.79
CA PRO A 422 -6.17 2.92 22.18
C PRO A 422 -4.90 3.37 21.45
N HIS A 423 -4.90 4.60 20.91
CA HIS A 423 -3.74 5.18 20.23
C HIS A 423 -2.88 5.97 21.24
N PRO A 424 -1.54 5.86 21.26
CA PRO A 424 -0.70 6.62 22.21
C PRO A 424 -0.87 8.14 22.18
N LEU A 425 -1.24 8.70 21.02
CA LEU A 425 -1.61 10.12 20.87
C LEU A 425 -2.81 10.55 21.73
N GLU A 426 -3.67 9.62 22.16
CA GLU A 426 -4.80 9.89 23.08
C GLU A 426 -4.34 10.40 24.44
N LYS A 427 -3.07 10.19 24.80
CA LYS A 427 -2.47 10.72 26.03
C LYS A 427 -2.06 12.18 25.91
N LEU A 428 -1.97 12.71 24.69
CA LEU A 428 -1.40 14.03 24.39
C LEU A 428 -2.48 15.04 23.97
N ALA A 429 -3.48 14.59 23.22
CA ALA A 429 -4.52 15.46 22.69
C ALA A 429 -5.82 14.69 22.45
N THR A 430 -6.91 15.44 22.21
CA THR A 430 -8.16 14.85 21.75
C THR A 430 -7.92 14.11 20.44
N THR A 431 -8.34 12.84 20.35
CA THR A 431 -8.26 12.10 19.09
C THR A 431 -9.61 11.93 18.42
N VAL A 432 -9.60 12.03 17.10
CA VAL A 432 -10.78 11.78 16.25
C VAL A 432 -10.43 10.68 15.26
N ARG A 433 -11.32 9.71 15.09
CA ARG A 433 -11.19 8.64 14.09
C ARG A 433 -12.23 8.81 12.99
N GLY A 434 -11.80 8.80 11.73
CA GLY A 434 -12.68 8.98 10.57
C GLY A 434 -13.13 10.44 10.36
N ASN A 435 -14.08 10.65 9.43
CA ASN A 435 -14.62 11.96 9.02
C ASN A 435 -13.52 12.99 8.65
N PHE A 436 -12.58 12.56 7.80
CA PHE A 436 -11.43 13.36 7.35
C PHE A 436 -11.85 14.72 6.80
N GLU A 437 -12.86 14.75 5.94
CA GLU A 437 -13.37 15.96 5.29
C GLU A 437 -13.86 16.99 6.31
N ARG A 438 -14.57 16.53 7.34
CA ARG A 438 -15.05 17.40 8.43
C ARG A 438 -13.89 17.95 9.25
N GLN A 439 -12.85 17.14 9.51
CA GLN A 439 -11.68 17.64 10.23
C GLN A 439 -10.91 18.67 9.42
N VAL A 440 -10.70 18.43 8.12
CA VAL A 440 -10.13 19.42 7.21
C VAL A 440 -10.95 20.70 7.26
N GLU A 441 -12.28 20.64 7.12
CA GLU A 441 -13.16 21.81 7.14
C GLU A 441 -13.09 22.62 8.45
N GLN A 442 -12.92 21.94 9.58
CA GLN A 442 -12.90 22.57 10.91
C GLN A 442 -11.52 23.11 11.31
N ALA A 443 -10.43 22.58 10.75
CA ALA A 443 -9.06 22.93 11.12
C ALA A 443 -8.66 24.34 10.63
N ASP A 444 -8.19 25.22 11.49
CA ASP A 444 -7.52 26.45 11.04
C ASP A 444 -6.17 26.13 10.36
N ILE A 445 -5.46 25.11 10.87
CA ILE A 445 -4.23 24.56 10.31
C ILE A 445 -4.36 23.02 10.28
N PHE A 446 -4.02 22.42 9.14
CA PHE A 446 -4.00 20.97 8.95
C PHE A 446 -2.56 20.51 8.68
N ILE A 447 -2.06 19.57 9.48
CA ILE A 447 -0.68 19.08 9.47
C ILE A 447 -0.67 17.58 9.15
#